data_AF-A0A329MW29-F1
#
_entry.id   AF-A0A329MW29-F1
#
_cell.length_a   1.000
_cell.length_b   1.000
_cell.length_c   1.000
_cell.angle_alpha   90.00
_cell.angle_beta   90.00
_cell.angle_gamma   90.00
#
_symmetry.space_group_name_H-M   'P 1'
#
loop_
_entity.id
_entity.type
_entity.pdbx_description
1 polymer ?
#
loop_
_entity_poly.entity_id
_entity_poly.type
_entity_poly.pdbx_seq_one_letter_code
_entity_poly.pdbx_strand_id
1 'polypeptide(L)'
;MSRRKIMLFSHICYTDHITGAEKLLLFLLGELKRIHDCILVVPNEGILSGEARKIGIDVIVQHYPITEALWEPQQLTQAKLEQVLVAGYVNPLIDIMHIRQPDVVVAVTCVNPVPAVAARRLGISVIWLVTEMLLENEYTNDAVAFMNQHSDLIVGISHTMLAPYLRYGLSYKTNVLYPAWNGTVRSGTNAVYRKTLRDNLRLTEGNPLVAFIAADLVPKKGLEHFIFMSTVLSQSLPAARFLIVGNPTERGYYDACMHHVRLSGAAQRFFVAPFTKKIEAVLPAIDVLVMPSLVDEGFGMTALEGMMFEKAVAAYSSGGLAELLTMTGNGNHLAPKGDAAALARIVGILAADTAYRQAVGETSKANATRHFGIAAYRERLADIINRIVQWANEVKKAREALPPLDWPNGIVLMADSNALFLLEDGKKRPFASEQSLYFFGYGWNRVVVADHAILTRFPTGRPVCCESLLPADAPRHMLVAASDGVYVVSEGIRHKIESSGLLKQIERAAGEALRVPDPYLHIFKEGEPIDDRRFQSGVLIDYELYASADGSLYYAERQKLRPVESEQALYSFLLRYDRIVALAEVEFASFGLGKPIRL
;
A
#
# COMPACT_ATOMS: atom_id res chain seq x y z
N MET A 1 22.96 12.51 -5.40
CA MET A 1 22.36 11.17 -5.18
C MET A 1 21.63 10.78 -6.45
N SER A 2 21.67 9.50 -6.83
CA SER A 2 20.88 8.99 -7.97
C SER A 2 19.39 9.09 -7.64
N ARG A 3 18.56 9.48 -8.62
CA ARG A 3 17.10 9.40 -8.49
C ARG A 3 16.74 7.91 -8.36
N ARG A 4 15.74 7.62 -7.51
CA ARG A 4 15.23 6.28 -7.23
C ARG A 4 13.83 6.18 -7.82
N LYS A 5 13.42 5.00 -8.25
CA LYS A 5 12.06 4.74 -8.69
C LYS A 5 11.19 4.39 -7.48
N ILE A 6 10.23 5.25 -7.16
CA ILE A 6 9.30 5.04 -6.05
C ILE A 6 7.91 4.82 -6.64
N MET A 7 7.30 3.70 -6.29
CA MET A 7 5.95 3.35 -6.74
C MET A 7 4.97 3.47 -5.58
N LEU A 8 4.00 4.36 -5.70
CA LEU A 8 3.03 4.66 -4.66
C LEU A 8 1.65 4.10 -5.04
N PHE A 9 0.97 3.47 -4.10
CA PHE A 9 -0.30 2.80 -4.32
C PHE A 9 -1.40 3.48 -3.50
N SER A 10 -2.46 3.93 -4.19
CA SER A 10 -3.66 4.45 -3.54
C SER A 10 -4.69 3.35 -3.35
N HIS A 11 -5.33 3.25 -2.19
CA HIS A 11 -6.42 2.28 -1.97
C HIS A 11 -7.70 2.58 -2.77
N ILE A 12 -7.92 3.84 -3.18
CA ILE A 12 -9.09 4.31 -3.93
C ILE A 12 -8.70 5.41 -4.94
N CYS A 13 -9.58 5.68 -5.89
CA CYS A 13 -9.50 6.83 -6.78
C CYS A 13 -10.90 7.10 -7.35
N TYR A 14 -11.66 7.99 -6.71
CA TYR A 14 -13.04 8.29 -7.12
C TYR A 14 -13.12 9.32 -8.24
N THR A 15 -14.23 9.32 -8.99
CA THR A 15 -14.46 10.23 -10.14
C THR A 15 -15.11 11.55 -9.74
N ASP A 16 -15.75 11.61 -8.57
CA ASP A 16 -16.58 12.74 -8.11
C ASP A 16 -15.98 13.48 -6.90
N HIS A 17 -15.14 12.82 -6.11
CA HIS A 17 -14.49 13.42 -4.93
C HIS A 17 -13.07 12.89 -4.67
N ILE A 18 -12.38 13.53 -3.72
CA ILE A 18 -11.06 13.13 -3.24
C ILE A 18 -11.01 13.28 -1.71
N THR A 19 -10.64 12.21 -1.03
CA THR A 19 -10.57 12.11 0.44
C THR A 19 -9.30 12.76 0.99
N GLY A 20 -9.16 12.77 2.33
CA GLY A 20 -7.96 13.27 3.00
C GLY A 20 -6.70 12.46 2.64
N ALA A 21 -6.79 11.13 2.61
CA ALA A 21 -5.67 10.25 2.29
C ALA A 21 -5.13 10.49 0.88
N GLU A 22 -6.02 10.59 -0.13
CA GLU A 22 -5.63 10.85 -1.52
C GLU A 22 -5.02 12.26 -1.70
N LYS A 23 -5.50 13.27 -0.96
CA LYS A 23 -4.88 14.60 -0.94
C LYS A 23 -3.46 14.57 -0.36
N LEU A 24 -3.25 13.83 0.74
CA LEU A 24 -1.94 13.66 1.35
C LEU A 24 -0.98 12.89 0.42
N LEU A 25 -1.48 11.86 -0.27
CA LEU A 25 -0.72 11.14 -1.29
C LEU A 25 -0.34 12.05 -2.46
N LEU A 26 -1.26 12.86 -2.98
CA LEU A 26 -0.96 13.82 -4.05
C LEU A 26 0.09 14.85 -3.62
N PHE A 27 0.00 15.32 -2.37
CA PHE A 27 1.01 16.21 -1.79
C PHE A 27 2.38 15.52 -1.70
N LEU A 28 2.42 14.30 -1.16
CA LEU A 28 3.64 13.49 -1.06
C LEU A 28 4.27 13.25 -2.44
N LEU A 29 3.47 12.92 -3.46
CA LEU A 29 3.92 12.76 -4.85
C LEU A 29 4.57 14.04 -5.38
N GLY A 30 3.95 15.19 -5.12
CA GLY A 30 4.49 16.49 -5.52
C GLY A 30 5.86 16.79 -4.92
N GLU A 31 6.10 16.36 -3.67
CA GLU A 31 7.38 16.53 -3.00
C GLU A 31 8.42 15.49 -3.40
N LEU A 32 8.04 14.20 -3.49
CA LEU A 32 8.94 13.12 -3.90
C LEU A 32 9.41 13.28 -5.35
N LYS A 33 8.55 13.68 -6.28
CA LYS A 33 8.91 13.89 -7.69
C LYS A 33 10.02 14.93 -7.88
N ARG A 34 10.26 15.82 -6.90
CA ARG A 34 11.37 16.78 -6.98
C ARG A 34 12.72 16.09 -6.95
N ILE A 35 12.81 14.95 -6.26
CA ILE A 35 14.06 14.26 -5.91
C ILE A 35 14.14 12.81 -6.42
N HIS A 36 13.01 12.18 -6.75
CA HIS A 36 12.90 10.80 -7.19
C HIS A 36 11.99 10.66 -8.42
N ASP A 37 12.02 9.51 -9.06
CA ASP A 37 11.16 9.17 -10.18
C ASP A 37 9.94 8.43 -9.62
N CYS A 38 8.77 9.05 -9.71
CA CYS A 38 7.58 8.56 -9.04
C CYS A 38 6.56 8.00 -10.03
N ILE A 39 6.03 6.83 -9.69
CA ILE A 39 4.91 6.19 -10.38
C ILE A 39 3.77 6.09 -9.38
N LEU A 40 2.57 6.49 -9.78
CA LEU A 40 1.35 6.29 -9.01
C LEU A 40 0.57 5.12 -9.61
N VAL A 41 0.12 4.20 -8.76
CA VAL A 41 -0.82 3.14 -9.12
C VAL A 41 -2.14 3.37 -8.42
N VAL A 42 -3.23 3.38 -9.18
CA VAL A 42 -4.60 3.55 -8.68
C VAL A 42 -5.47 2.37 -9.09
N PRO A 43 -6.48 2.01 -8.27
CA PRO A 43 -7.38 0.89 -8.58
C PRO A 43 -8.33 1.19 -9.75
N ASN A 44 -8.63 2.47 -9.99
CA ASN A 44 -9.53 2.95 -11.04
C ASN A 44 -9.08 4.34 -11.52
N GLU A 45 -9.57 4.78 -12.69
CA GLU A 45 -9.43 6.17 -13.11
C GLU A 45 -10.32 7.11 -12.28
N GLY A 46 -9.82 8.32 -11.97
CA GLY A 46 -10.58 9.31 -11.22
C GLY A 46 -9.84 10.64 -11.04
N ILE A 47 -10.22 11.39 -10.00
CA ILE A 47 -9.67 12.72 -9.73
C ILE A 47 -8.19 12.62 -9.37
N LEU A 48 -7.80 11.69 -8.49
CA LEU A 48 -6.40 11.54 -8.07
C LEU A 48 -5.47 11.24 -9.25
N SER A 49 -5.85 10.30 -10.14
CA SER A 49 -5.05 9.98 -11.34
C SER A 49 -4.93 11.18 -12.27
N GLY A 50 -6.03 11.93 -12.48
CA GLY A 50 -6.03 13.16 -13.27
C GLY A 50 -5.10 14.23 -12.71
N GLU A 51 -5.18 14.50 -11.39
CA GLU A 51 -4.32 15.49 -10.74
C GLU A 51 -2.85 15.07 -10.71
N ALA A 52 -2.56 13.77 -10.50
CA ALA A 52 -1.20 13.24 -10.56
C ALA A 52 -0.58 13.43 -11.95
N ARG A 53 -1.34 13.16 -13.03
CA ARG A 53 -0.87 13.42 -14.41
C ARG A 53 -0.62 14.90 -14.68
N LYS A 54 -1.43 15.82 -14.13
CA LYS A 54 -1.22 17.28 -14.29
C LYS A 54 0.11 17.73 -13.70
N ILE A 55 0.56 17.11 -12.60
CA ILE A 55 1.90 17.36 -12.03
C ILE A 55 2.98 16.47 -12.67
N GLY A 56 2.65 15.74 -13.74
CA GLY A 56 3.53 14.92 -14.58
C GLY A 56 4.01 13.61 -13.94
N ILE A 57 3.21 13.01 -13.06
CA ILE A 57 3.45 11.67 -12.52
C ILE A 57 3.02 10.62 -13.55
N ASP A 58 3.80 9.56 -13.72
CA ASP A 58 3.37 8.39 -14.49
C ASP A 58 2.29 7.63 -13.69
N VAL A 59 1.15 7.35 -14.32
CA VAL A 59 0.00 6.76 -13.64
C VAL A 59 -0.41 5.45 -14.31
N ILE A 60 -0.43 4.39 -13.51
CA ILE A 60 -0.89 3.05 -13.89
C ILE A 60 -2.24 2.80 -13.22
N VAL A 61 -3.21 2.35 -14.01
CA VAL A 61 -4.50 1.89 -13.49
C VAL A 61 -4.45 0.38 -13.44
N GLN A 62 -4.54 -0.17 -12.24
CA GLN A 62 -4.56 -1.60 -12.01
C GLN A 62 -5.50 -1.89 -10.85
N HIS A 63 -6.54 -2.67 -11.11
CA HIS A 63 -7.54 -2.99 -10.10
C HIS A 63 -6.97 -3.92 -9.01
N TYR A 64 -7.27 -3.58 -7.75
CA TYR A 64 -7.05 -4.40 -6.56
C TYR A 64 -8.03 -3.95 -5.46
N PRO A 65 -8.50 -4.86 -4.58
CA PRO A 65 -9.50 -4.54 -3.57
C PRO A 65 -8.88 -3.84 -2.34
N ILE A 66 -9.72 -3.06 -1.64
CA ILE A 66 -9.44 -2.64 -0.27
C ILE A 66 -9.69 -3.80 0.69
N THR A 67 -9.01 -3.81 1.84
CA THR A 67 -9.15 -4.83 2.88
C THR A 67 -9.60 -4.20 4.18
N GLU A 68 -10.92 -4.04 4.35
CA GLU A 68 -11.53 -3.44 5.55
C GLU A 68 -11.19 -4.21 6.83
N ALA A 69 -10.94 -5.52 6.71
CA ALA A 69 -10.48 -6.39 7.80
C ALA A 69 -9.16 -5.96 8.45
N LEU A 70 -8.36 -5.09 7.81
CA LEU A 70 -7.18 -4.50 8.43
C LEU A 70 -7.47 -3.17 9.13
N TRP A 71 -8.60 -2.52 8.84
CA TRP A 71 -9.02 -1.28 9.48
C TRP A 71 -9.97 -1.52 10.65
N GLU A 72 -10.90 -2.47 10.49
CA GLU A 72 -11.71 -3.07 11.54
C GLU A 72 -11.26 -4.53 11.69
N PRO A 73 -10.27 -4.79 12.56
CA PRO A 73 -9.69 -6.12 12.70
C PRO A 73 -10.76 -7.16 13.04
N GLN A 74 -10.82 -8.24 12.28
CA GLN A 74 -11.76 -9.35 12.47
C GLN A 74 -10.99 -10.64 12.72
N GLN A 75 -11.70 -11.70 13.14
CA GLN A 75 -11.14 -13.04 13.29
C GLN A 75 -10.76 -13.64 11.92
N LEU A 76 -9.63 -13.18 11.37
CA LEU A 76 -9.06 -13.67 10.13
C LEU A 76 -7.63 -14.07 10.41
N THR A 77 -7.33 -15.35 10.22
CA THR A 77 -5.95 -15.81 10.29
C THR A 77 -5.14 -15.14 9.19
N GLN A 78 -3.88 -14.87 9.47
CA GLN A 78 -2.94 -14.31 8.49
C GLN A 78 -2.93 -15.11 7.18
N ALA A 79 -2.91 -16.44 7.27
CA ALA A 79 -2.96 -17.32 6.11
C ALA A 79 -4.22 -17.10 5.26
N LYS A 80 -5.37 -16.80 5.89
CA LYS A 80 -6.63 -16.55 5.20
C LYS A 80 -6.66 -15.15 4.57
N LEU A 81 -6.07 -14.14 5.22
CA LEU A 81 -5.83 -12.83 4.61
C LEU A 81 -4.92 -12.95 3.39
N GLU A 82 -3.78 -13.62 3.51
CA GLU A 82 -2.88 -13.83 2.38
C GLU A 82 -3.56 -14.63 1.26
N GLN A 83 -4.27 -15.72 1.58
CA GLN A 83 -4.97 -16.54 0.58
C GLN A 83 -6.05 -15.75 -0.18
N VAL A 84 -6.82 -14.90 0.51
CA VAL A 84 -7.85 -14.04 -0.09
C VAL A 84 -7.22 -12.93 -0.95
N LEU A 85 -6.09 -12.37 -0.53
CA LEU A 85 -5.39 -11.31 -1.27
C LEU A 85 -4.60 -11.83 -2.48
N VAL A 86 -4.05 -13.06 -2.36
CA VAL A 86 -3.26 -13.74 -3.39
C VAL A 86 -4.15 -14.28 -4.52
N ALA A 87 -5.43 -14.54 -4.25
CA ALA A 87 -6.39 -14.97 -5.26
C ALA A 87 -6.72 -13.85 -6.27
N GLY A 88 -5.85 -13.67 -7.26
CA GLY A 88 -6.12 -12.91 -8.49
C GLY A 88 -5.54 -11.49 -8.56
N TYR A 89 -5.13 -10.87 -7.45
CA TYR A 89 -4.72 -9.46 -7.44
C TYR A 89 -3.21 -9.22 -7.24
N VAL A 90 -2.52 -10.13 -6.55
CA VAL A 90 -1.07 -9.99 -6.29
C VAL A 90 -0.25 -10.17 -7.58
N ASN A 91 -0.58 -11.15 -8.41
CA ASN A 91 0.21 -11.46 -9.61
C ASN A 91 0.26 -10.31 -10.63
N PRO A 92 -0.86 -9.63 -10.97
CA PRO A 92 -0.80 -8.44 -11.83
C PRO A 92 0.10 -7.33 -11.27
N LEU A 93 0.13 -7.13 -9.95
CA LEU A 93 1.03 -6.15 -9.33
C LEU A 93 2.49 -6.60 -9.40
N ILE A 94 2.75 -7.89 -9.21
CA ILE A 94 4.09 -8.47 -9.41
C ILE A 94 4.57 -8.23 -10.84
N ASP A 95 3.74 -8.50 -11.85
CA ASP A 95 4.09 -8.29 -13.26
C ASP A 95 4.45 -6.81 -13.54
N ILE A 96 3.62 -5.89 -13.03
CA ILE A 96 3.88 -4.45 -13.15
C ILE A 96 5.18 -4.05 -12.44
N MET A 97 5.45 -4.58 -11.25
CA MET A 97 6.67 -4.30 -10.50
C MET A 97 7.91 -4.89 -11.19
N HIS A 98 7.81 -6.05 -11.84
CA HIS A 98 8.86 -6.62 -12.69
C HIS A 98 9.15 -5.74 -13.90
N ILE A 99 8.13 -5.16 -14.54
CA ILE A 99 8.33 -4.28 -15.70
C ILE A 99 8.92 -2.93 -15.28
N ARG A 100 8.43 -2.35 -14.17
CA ARG A 100 8.80 -0.99 -13.74
C ARG A 100 10.08 -0.95 -12.90
N GLN A 101 10.43 -2.06 -12.24
CA GLN A 101 11.59 -2.22 -11.38
C GLN A 101 11.70 -1.09 -10.33
N PRO A 102 10.71 -0.91 -9.43
CA PRO A 102 10.79 0.12 -8.41
C PRO A 102 11.80 -0.25 -7.31
N ASP A 103 12.53 0.75 -6.81
CA ASP A 103 13.42 0.60 -5.65
C ASP A 103 12.64 0.50 -4.34
N VAL A 104 11.52 1.24 -4.26
CA VAL A 104 10.68 1.36 -3.06
C VAL A 104 9.21 1.37 -3.46
N VAL A 105 8.40 0.64 -2.70
CA VAL A 105 6.93 0.67 -2.78
C VAL A 105 6.35 1.39 -1.57
N VAL A 106 5.39 2.28 -1.79
CA VAL A 106 4.63 2.94 -0.73
C VAL A 106 3.17 2.50 -0.83
N ALA A 107 2.72 1.66 0.10
CA ALA A 107 1.32 1.30 0.25
C ALA A 107 0.63 2.35 1.12
N VAL A 108 -0.30 3.12 0.55
CA VAL A 108 -1.04 4.13 1.31
C VAL A 108 -2.34 3.53 1.83
N THR A 109 -2.56 3.79 3.12
CA THR A 109 -3.59 3.32 4.05
C THR A 109 -3.41 1.89 4.55
N CYS A 110 -3.89 1.59 5.78
CA CYS A 110 -3.81 0.25 6.36
C CYS A 110 -4.65 -0.79 5.58
N VAL A 111 -5.67 -0.33 4.85
CA VAL A 111 -6.54 -1.18 4.02
C VAL A 111 -5.94 -1.58 2.67
N ASN A 112 -4.65 -1.28 2.42
CA ASN A 112 -3.99 -1.53 1.14
C ASN A 112 -2.88 -2.61 1.21
N PRO A 113 -3.19 -3.87 1.58
CA PRO A 113 -2.17 -4.89 1.78
C PRO A 113 -1.64 -5.53 0.50
N VAL A 114 -2.42 -5.57 -0.59
CA VAL A 114 -2.04 -6.22 -1.85
C VAL A 114 -0.70 -5.71 -2.40
N PRO A 115 -0.46 -4.39 -2.54
CA PRO A 115 0.84 -3.91 -3.03
C PRO A 115 1.99 -4.18 -2.07
N ALA A 116 1.75 -4.16 -0.74
CA ALA A 116 2.76 -4.49 0.25
C ALA A 116 3.19 -5.95 0.12
N VAL A 117 2.23 -6.88 0.04
CA VAL A 117 2.49 -8.32 -0.16
C VAL A 117 3.22 -8.58 -1.48
N ALA A 118 2.77 -7.95 -2.58
CA ALA A 118 3.40 -8.10 -3.89
C ALA A 118 4.87 -7.64 -3.88
N ALA A 119 5.14 -6.47 -3.32
CA ALA A 119 6.49 -5.92 -3.20
C ALA A 119 7.40 -6.81 -2.34
N ARG A 120 6.89 -7.33 -1.21
CA ARG A 120 7.64 -8.22 -0.32
C ARG A 120 8.02 -9.54 -0.96
N ARG A 121 7.13 -10.12 -1.78
CA ARG A 121 7.44 -11.34 -2.57
C ARG A 121 8.61 -11.12 -3.54
N LEU A 122 8.76 -9.89 -4.04
CA LEU A 122 9.87 -9.49 -4.90
C LEU A 122 11.10 -9.01 -4.13
N GLY A 123 11.04 -8.96 -2.80
CA GLY A 123 12.11 -8.40 -1.97
C GLY A 123 12.33 -6.90 -2.17
N ILE A 124 11.33 -6.18 -2.68
CA ILE A 124 11.34 -4.72 -2.82
C ILE A 124 11.01 -4.10 -1.45
N SER A 125 11.68 -3.00 -1.12
CA SER A 125 11.46 -2.33 0.16
C SER A 125 10.09 -1.66 0.24
N VAL A 126 9.42 -1.80 1.38
CA VAL A 126 8.03 -1.35 1.56
C VAL A 126 7.91 -0.31 2.67
N ILE A 127 7.33 0.83 2.33
CA ILE A 127 6.75 1.80 3.26
C ILE A 127 5.26 1.56 3.33
N TRP A 128 4.73 1.40 4.53
CA TRP A 128 3.30 1.42 4.76
C TRP A 128 2.90 2.75 5.39
N LEU A 129 2.23 3.62 4.62
CA LEU A 129 1.79 4.94 5.07
C LEU A 129 0.36 4.88 5.60
N VAL A 130 0.20 4.98 6.91
CA VAL A 130 -1.08 4.93 7.63
C VAL A 130 -1.68 6.32 7.74
N THR A 131 -2.90 6.48 7.24
CA THR A 131 -3.61 7.79 7.22
C THR A 131 -5.00 7.75 7.86
N GLU A 132 -5.36 6.63 8.47
CA GLU A 132 -6.62 6.39 9.18
C GLU A 132 -6.38 5.64 10.49
N MET A 133 -7.28 5.86 11.45
CA MET A 133 -7.18 5.24 12.77
C MET A 133 -7.63 3.79 12.63
N LEU A 134 -6.77 2.87 13.04
CA LEU A 134 -7.11 1.46 13.23
C LEU A 134 -8.18 1.35 14.34
N LEU A 135 -9.28 0.66 14.09
CA LEU A 135 -10.24 0.35 15.15
C LEU A 135 -9.61 -0.68 16.09
N GLU A 136 -9.59 -0.36 17.38
CA GLU A 136 -8.97 -1.21 18.39
C GLU A 136 -9.99 -2.22 18.94
N ASN A 137 -9.69 -3.51 18.83
CA ASN A 137 -10.46 -4.63 19.34
C ASN A 137 -9.52 -5.84 19.63
N GLU A 138 -10.08 -7.01 19.92
CA GLU A 138 -9.28 -8.21 20.27
C GLU A 138 -8.37 -8.73 19.14
N TYR A 139 -8.65 -8.38 17.86
CA TYR A 139 -7.88 -8.81 16.68
C TYR A 139 -6.86 -7.76 16.21
N THR A 140 -6.75 -6.61 16.89
CA THR A 140 -5.82 -5.53 16.52
C THR A 140 -4.38 -6.01 16.41
N ASN A 141 -3.97 -6.95 17.27
CA ASN A 141 -2.63 -7.51 17.26
C ASN A 141 -2.32 -8.25 15.96
N ASP A 142 -3.29 -8.97 15.39
CA ASP A 142 -3.10 -9.75 14.16
C ASP A 142 -2.95 -8.81 12.95
N ALA A 143 -3.75 -7.74 12.90
CA ALA A 143 -3.63 -6.70 11.86
C ALA A 143 -2.27 -5.99 11.92
N VAL A 144 -1.82 -5.62 13.12
CA VAL A 144 -0.51 -4.99 13.33
C VAL A 144 0.64 -5.94 12.99
N ALA A 145 0.53 -7.22 13.37
CA ALA A 145 1.52 -8.25 13.03
C ALA A 145 1.62 -8.48 11.52
N PHE A 146 0.48 -8.52 10.82
CA PHE A 146 0.43 -8.61 9.35
C PHE A 146 1.18 -7.43 8.70
N MET A 147 0.87 -6.21 9.14
CA MET A 147 1.53 -5.01 8.62
C MET A 147 3.03 -5.00 8.92
N ASN A 148 3.42 -5.47 10.10
CA ASN A 148 4.83 -5.62 10.45
C ASN A 148 5.54 -6.59 9.50
N GLN A 149 4.99 -7.77 9.22
CA GLN A 149 5.64 -8.74 8.35
C GLN A 149 5.82 -8.23 6.91
N HIS A 150 4.85 -7.44 6.43
CA HIS A 150 4.77 -6.99 5.04
C HIS A 150 5.28 -5.57 4.80
N SER A 151 5.93 -4.94 5.77
CA SER A 151 6.58 -3.64 5.60
C SER A 151 8.04 -3.70 6.03
N ASP A 152 8.83 -2.71 5.60
CA ASP A 152 10.09 -2.35 6.25
C ASP A 152 9.90 -1.12 7.13
N LEU A 153 9.06 -0.16 6.75
CA LEU A 153 8.73 0.97 7.61
C LEU A 153 7.24 1.24 7.66
N ILE A 154 6.71 1.51 8.86
CA ILE A 154 5.34 1.99 9.04
C ILE A 154 5.41 3.48 9.34
N VAL A 155 4.80 4.29 8.47
CA VAL A 155 4.78 5.74 8.60
C VAL A 155 3.38 6.19 8.95
N GLY A 156 3.21 6.92 10.05
CA GLY A 156 1.93 7.50 10.45
C GLY A 156 1.93 9.00 10.31
N ILE A 157 0.75 9.60 10.12
CA ILE A 157 0.61 11.06 10.02
C ILE A 157 0.57 11.77 11.40
N SER A 158 0.58 11.01 12.49
CA SER A 158 0.69 11.51 13.87
C SER A 158 1.14 10.39 14.82
N HIS A 159 1.61 10.73 16.01
CA HIS A 159 1.86 9.72 17.06
C HIS A 159 0.56 9.04 17.49
N THR A 160 -0.56 9.78 17.51
CA THR A 160 -1.88 9.22 17.77
C THR A 160 -2.18 8.04 16.82
N MET A 161 -1.93 8.18 15.52
CA MET A 161 -2.14 7.10 14.56
C MET A 161 -1.21 5.92 14.75
N LEU A 162 0.01 6.16 15.22
CA LEU A 162 0.97 5.10 15.47
C LEU A 162 0.76 4.40 16.81
N ALA A 163 -0.14 4.89 17.67
CA ALA A 163 -0.32 4.36 19.02
C ALA A 163 -0.56 2.84 19.06
N PRO A 164 -1.40 2.23 18.21
CA PRO A 164 -1.58 0.77 18.21
C PRO A 164 -0.27 0.01 17.90
N TYR A 165 0.49 0.47 16.92
CA TYR A 165 1.77 -0.13 16.51
C TYR A 165 2.86 0.01 17.60
N LEU A 166 2.89 1.16 18.28
CA LEU A 166 3.83 1.42 19.37
C LEU A 166 3.55 0.54 20.59
N ARG A 167 2.26 0.33 20.94
CA ARG A 167 1.86 -0.59 22.01
C ARG A 167 2.25 -2.04 21.71
N TYR A 168 2.36 -2.39 20.43
CA TYR A 168 2.86 -3.67 19.95
C TYR A 168 4.40 -3.75 19.84
N GLY A 169 5.14 -2.77 20.37
CA GLY A 169 6.61 -2.78 20.40
C GLY A 169 7.28 -2.45 19.06
N LEU A 170 6.55 -1.91 18.08
CA LEU A 170 7.11 -1.57 16.76
C LEU A 170 7.77 -0.17 16.71
N SER A 171 8.25 0.35 17.85
CA SER A 171 8.89 1.67 17.92
C SER A 171 10.11 1.79 17.00
N TYR A 172 10.88 0.71 16.82
CA TYR A 172 12.05 0.67 15.93
C TYR A 172 11.68 0.79 14.44
N LYS A 173 10.42 0.51 14.07
CA LYS A 173 9.91 0.42 12.70
C LYS A 173 8.88 1.49 12.35
N THR A 174 8.59 2.39 13.28
CA THR A 174 7.57 3.43 13.10
C THR A 174 8.20 4.81 12.97
N ASN A 175 7.65 5.61 12.06
CA ASN A 175 8.04 7.01 11.88
C ASN A 175 6.83 7.91 11.70
N VAL A 176 6.90 9.13 12.22
CA VAL A 176 5.87 10.13 11.97
C VAL A 176 6.26 11.01 10.78
N LEU A 177 5.38 11.11 9.80
CA LEU A 177 5.41 12.12 8.75
C LEU A 177 4.16 12.99 8.88
N TYR A 178 4.25 14.01 9.72
CA TYR A 178 3.14 14.95 9.90
C TYR A 178 2.70 15.57 8.58
N PRO A 179 1.39 15.76 8.36
CA PRO A 179 0.91 16.58 7.26
C PRO A 179 1.52 17.98 7.34
N ALA A 180 1.78 18.55 6.16
CA ALA A 180 2.28 19.90 6.06
C ALA A 180 1.35 20.82 5.28
N TRP A 181 1.49 22.09 5.58
CA TRP A 181 0.86 23.15 4.82
C TRP A 181 1.89 23.77 3.85
N ASN A 182 1.56 23.81 2.57
CA ASN A 182 2.38 24.42 1.51
C ASN A 182 1.76 25.68 0.89
N GLY A 183 0.65 26.17 1.45
CA GLY A 183 0.00 27.38 0.96
C GLY A 183 0.92 28.61 1.12
N THR A 184 0.58 29.69 0.44
CA THR A 184 1.21 31.00 0.69
C THR A 184 0.21 31.91 1.37
N VAL A 185 0.51 32.38 2.59
CA VAL A 185 -0.26 33.44 3.25
C VAL A 185 0.19 34.76 2.64
N ARG A 186 -0.70 35.42 1.88
CA ARG A 186 -0.41 36.69 1.23
C ARG A 186 -1.11 37.82 1.99
N SER A 187 -0.33 38.62 2.73
CA SER A 187 -0.86 39.64 3.66
C SER A 187 -1.78 40.66 2.97
N GLY A 188 -1.45 41.09 1.74
CA GLY A 188 -2.27 42.06 1.00
C GLY A 188 -3.65 41.53 0.59
N THR A 189 -3.74 40.27 0.16
CA THR A 189 -5.03 39.66 -0.20
C THR A 189 -5.86 39.30 1.04
N ASN A 190 -5.21 38.96 2.16
CA ASN A 190 -5.91 38.62 3.40
C ASN A 190 -6.72 39.79 3.96
N ALA A 191 -6.18 41.00 3.92
CA ALA A 191 -6.90 42.20 4.35
C ALA A 191 -8.17 42.43 3.51
N VAL A 192 -8.07 42.20 2.20
CA VAL A 192 -9.22 42.29 1.27
C VAL A 192 -10.26 41.22 1.62
N TYR A 193 -9.87 39.94 1.74
CA TYR A 193 -10.80 38.86 2.08
C TYR A 193 -11.46 39.06 3.44
N ARG A 194 -10.71 39.51 4.45
CA ARG A 194 -11.25 39.87 5.77
C ARG A 194 -12.33 40.94 5.61
N LYS A 195 -12.00 42.05 4.95
CA LYS A 195 -12.94 43.15 4.74
C LYS A 195 -14.19 42.70 3.98
N THR A 196 -14.02 42.00 2.87
CA THR A 196 -15.15 41.54 2.04
C THR A 196 -16.12 40.64 2.82
N LEU A 197 -15.61 39.62 3.53
CA LEU A 197 -16.50 38.72 4.27
C LEU A 197 -17.15 39.42 5.46
N ARG A 198 -16.40 40.27 6.19
CA ARG A 198 -16.97 41.02 7.32
C ARG A 198 -18.02 42.05 6.87
N ASP A 199 -17.78 42.76 5.76
CA ASP A 199 -18.76 43.68 5.15
C ASP A 199 -20.05 42.93 4.76
N ASN A 200 -19.93 41.76 4.11
CA ASN A 200 -21.07 40.92 3.73
C ASN A 200 -21.88 40.44 4.94
N LEU A 201 -21.21 40.15 6.05
CA LEU A 201 -21.83 39.75 7.32
C LEU A 201 -22.23 40.95 8.19
N ARG A 202 -22.00 42.18 7.73
CA ARG A 202 -22.26 43.45 8.44
C ARG A 202 -21.55 43.52 9.80
N LEU A 203 -20.29 43.10 9.83
CA LEU A 203 -19.46 43.04 11.04
C LEU A 203 -18.43 44.16 11.08
N THR A 204 -18.26 44.76 12.26
CA THR A 204 -17.18 45.71 12.56
C THR A 204 -16.04 45.00 13.27
N GLU A 205 -14.85 45.59 13.37
CA GLU A 205 -13.73 45.00 14.14
C GLU A 205 -14.04 44.77 15.63
N GLY A 206 -15.04 45.46 16.19
CA GLY A 206 -15.52 45.23 17.55
C GLY A 206 -16.35 43.94 17.72
N ASN A 207 -16.64 43.21 16.64
CA ASN A 207 -17.39 41.95 16.68
C ASN A 207 -16.44 40.75 16.56
N PRO A 208 -16.05 40.08 17.66
CA PRO A 208 -15.26 38.85 17.54
C PRO A 208 -16.07 37.79 16.80
N LEU A 209 -15.52 37.30 15.68
CA LEU A 209 -16.09 36.26 14.85
C LEU A 209 -15.49 34.91 15.21
N VAL A 210 -16.30 34.07 15.87
CA VAL A 210 -15.97 32.69 16.24
C VAL A 210 -16.51 31.76 15.16
N ALA A 211 -15.70 30.85 14.63
CA ALA A 211 -16.11 30.02 13.50
C ALA A 211 -15.86 28.54 13.71
N PHE A 212 -16.74 27.74 13.10
CA PHE A 212 -16.62 26.31 12.91
C PHE A 212 -16.57 26.00 11.41
N ILE A 213 -15.58 25.22 10.99
CA ILE A 213 -15.36 24.88 9.58
C ILE A 213 -15.22 23.36 9.42
N ALA A 214 -16.10 22.77 8.63
CA ALA A 214 -16.03 21.36 8.22
C ALA A 214 -16.51 21.21 6.77
N ALA A 215 -15.99 20.23 6.03
CA ALA A 215 -16.49 19.93 4.69
C ALA A 215 -17.97 19.52 4.75
N ASP A 216 -18.27 18.59 5.66
CA ASP A 216 -19.60 18.02 5.88
C ASP A 216 -20.05 18.30 7.31
N LEU A 217 -21.29 18.78 7.46
CA LEU A 217 -21.91 19.09 8.74
C LEU A 217 -22.59 17.84 9.31
N VAL A 218 -21.78 16.99 9.93
CA VAL A 218 -22.17 15.68 10.48
C VAL A 218 -21.93 15.59 11.99
N PRO A 219 -22.64 14.73 12.74
CA PRO A 219 -22.55 14.63 14.20
C PRO A 219 -21.11 14.51 14.72
N LYS A 220 -20.29 13.66 14.08
CA LYS A 220 -18.89 13.45 14.47
C LYS A 220 -18.01 14.70 14.45
N LYS A 221 -18.42 15.76 13.72
CA LYS A 221 -17.70 17.05 13.67
C LYS A 221 -18.15 18.05 14.74
N GLY A 222 -19.22 17.77 15.47
CA GLY A 222 -19.61 18.52 16.67
C GLY A 222 -20.30 19.86 16.41
N LEU A 223 -21.07 20.00 15.32
CA LEU A 223 -21.83 21.23 15.04
C LEU A 223 -22.77 21.59 16.20
N GLU A 224 -23.45 20.60 16.78
CA GLU A 224 -24.31 20.78 17.95
C GLU A 224 -23.55 21.37 19.14
N HIS A 225 -22.33 20.88 19.41
CA HIS A 225 -21.48 21.37 20.49
C HIS A 225 -21.01 22.81 20.23
N PHE A 226 -20.72 23.15 18.97
CA PHE A 226 -20.46 24.53 18.57
C PHE A 226 -21.66 25.45 18.84
N ILE A 227 -22.88 25.01 18.51
CA ILE A 227 -24.11 25.79 18.71
C ILE A 227 -24.43 25.97 20.20
N PHE A 228 -24.28 24.92 21.00
CA PHE A 228 -24.44 24.99 22.46
C PHE A 228 -23.48 26.02 23.05
N MET A 229 -22.18 25.86 22.75
CA MET A 229 -21.14 26.77 23.22
C MET A 229 -21.41 28.22 22.78
N SER A 230 -21.78 28.42 21.53
CA SER A 230 -22.09 29.74 20.98
C SER A 230 -23.32 30.38 21.63
N THR A 231 -24.33 29.58 21.96
CA THR A 231 -25.53 30.05 22.69
C THR A 231 -25.16 30.54 24.08
N VAL A 232 -24.34 29.79 24.82
CA VAL A 232 -23.81 30.22 26.13
C VAL A 232 -23.03 31.52 26.00
N LEU A 233 -22.11 31.61 25.04
CA LEU A 233 -21.31 32.82 24.81
C LEU A 233 -22.15 34.01 24.37
N SER A 234 -23.28 33.81 23.70
CA SER A 234 -24.15 34.91 23.29
C SER A 234 -24.74 35.67 24.50
N GLN A 235 -24.83 35.03 25.66
CA GLN A 235 -25.33 35.64 26.89
C GLN A 235 -24.26 36.50 27.57
N SER A 236 -23.01 36.05 27.58
CA SER A 236 -21.89 36.74 28.24
C SER A 236 -21.09 37.68 27.34
N LEU A 237 -21.13 37.48 26.02
CA LEU A 237 -20.42 38.29 25.00
C LEU A 237 -21.39 38.77 23.91
N PRO A 238 -22.16 39.86 24.15
CA PRO A 238 -23.17 40.36 23.20
C PRO A 238 -22.62 40.74 21.82
N ALA A 239 -21.35 41.14 21.75
CA ALA A 239 -20.67 41.53 20.52
C ALA A 239 -20.22 40.34 19.67
N ALA A 240 -20.14 39.13 20.23
CA ALA A 240 -19.68 37.93 19.54
C ALA A 240 -20.63 37.50 18.42
N ARG A 241 -20.05 36.92 17.37
CA ARG A 241 -20.75 36.43 16.19
C ARG A 241 -20.23 35.05 15.83
N PHE A 242 -21.08 34.21 15.27
CA PHE A 242 -20.81 32.79 15.08
C PHE A 242 -20.98 32.41 13.61
N LEU A 243 -19.95 31.85 12.99
CA LEU A 243 -19.96 31.43 11.59
C LEU A 243 -19.83 29.91 11.49
N ILE A 244 -20.77 29.28 10.79
CA ILE A 244 -20.76 27.87 10.44
C ILE A 244 -20.43 27.75 8.96
N VAL A 245 -19.34 27.07 8.63
CA VAL A 245 -18.94 26.81 7.25
C VAL A 245 -18.95 25.31 7.01
N GLY A 246 -19.80 24.85 6.10
CA GLY A 246 -19.86 23.45 5.72
C GLY A 246 -21.09 23.08 4.90
N ASN A 247 -21.08 21.86 4.34
CA ASN A 247 -22.19 21.34 3.56
C ASN A 247 -23.13 20.49 4.44
N PRO A 248 -24.45 20.77 4.45
CA PRO A 248 -25.44 20.00 5.20
C PRO A 248 -25.77 18.67 4.51
N THR A 249 -24.86 17.71 4.60
CA THR A 249 -25.01 16.38 4.00
C THR A 249 -25.98 15.48 4.76
N GLU A 250 -26.06 15.62 6.08
CA GLU A 250 -27.07 14.96 6.94
C GLU A 250 -28.19 15.95 7.31
N ARG A 251 -29.23 16.04 6.46
CA ARG A 251 -30.29 17.06 6.59
C ARG A 251 -31.02 17.06 7.93
N GLY A 252 -31.42 15.89 8.43
CA GLY A 252 -32.14 15.79 9.70
C GLY A 252 -31.34 16.33 10.90
N TYR A 253 -30.05 15.98 10.97
CA TYR A 253 -29.14 16.50 11.99
C TYR A 253 -28.94 18.01 11.88
N TYR A 254 -28.68 18.50 10.66
CA TYR A 254 -28.50 19.92 10.39
C TYR A 254 -29.75 20.75 10.76
N ASP A 255 -30.94 20.28 10.38
CA ASP A 255 -32.19 20.99 10.64
C ASP A 255 -32.49 21.06 12.14
N ALA A 256 -32.21 20.00 12.90
CA ALA A 256 -32.28 19.99 14.35
C ALA A 256 -31.31 21.01 14.98
N CYS A 257 -30.05 21.03 14.52
CA CYS A 257 -29.06 22.03 14.94
C CYS A 257 -29.55 23.46 14.68
N MET A 258 -30.07 23.74 13.48
CA MET A 258 -30.58 25.07 13.14
C MET A 258 -31.87 25.43 13.88
N HIS A 259 -32.67 24.44 14.28
CA HIS A 259 -33.80 24.66 15.17
C HIS A 259 -33.35 25.16 16.55
N HIS A 260 -32.29 24.58 17.13
CA HIS A 260 -31.71 25.09 18.37
C HIS A 260 -31.17 26.52 18.24
N VAL A 261 -30.54 26.87 17.10
CA VAL A 261 -30.13 28.25 16.82
C VAL A 261 -31.31 29.21 16.85
N ARG A 262 -32.45 28.84 16.23
CA ARG A 262 -33.66 29.68 16.22
C ARG A 262 -34.25 29.88 17.62
N LEU A 263 -34.19 28.86 18.47
CA LEU A 263 -34.70 28.92 19.86
C LEU A 263 -33.75 29.63 20.84
N SER A 264 -32.48 29.87 20.46
CA SER A 264 -31.46 30.45 21.34
C SER A 264 -31.70 31.91 21.78
N GLY A 265 -32.59 32.64 21.09
CA GLY A 265 -32.73 34.09 21.24
C GLY A 265 -31.57 34.91 20.63
N ALA A 266 -30.58 34.23 20.03
CA ALA A 266 -29.39 34.84 19.43
C ALA A 266 -29.23 34.50 17.94
N ALA A 267 -30.28 33.99 17.28
CA ALA A 267 -30.24 33.53 15.89
C ALA A 267 -29.63 34.55 14.90
N GLN A 268 -29.91 35.84 15.09
CA GLN A 268 -29.36 36.97 14.31
C GLN A 268 -27.82 37.11 14.39
N ARG A 269 -27.17 36.37 15.28
CA ARG A 269 -25.71 36.37 15.49
C ARG A 269 -25.03 35.18 14.83
N PHE A 270 -25.81 34.23 14.29
CA PHE A 270 -25.32 33.05 13.58
C PHE A 270 -25.38 33.28 12.07
N PHE A 271 -24.31 32.89 11.40
CA PHE A 271 -24.16 32.93 9.96
C PHE A 271 -23.81 31.54 9.46
N VAL A 272 -24.33 31.16 8.30
CA VAL A 272 -24.03 29.88 7.65
C VAL A 272 -23.53 30.15 6.24
N ALA A 273 -22.44 29.49 5.85
CA ALA A 273 -21.88 29.53 4.52
C ALA A 273 -21.56 28.10 4.02
N PRO A 274 -21.65 27.83 2.71
CA PRO A 274 -21.25 26.56 2.14
C PRO A 274 -19.74 26.34 2.31
N PHE A 275 -19.30 25.09 2.27
CA PHE A 275 -17.87 24.77 2.30
C PHE A 275 -17.15 25.34 1.07
N THR A 276 -15.96 25.89 1.26
CA THR A 276 -15.09 26.34 0.17
C THR A 276 -13.70 25.73 0.29
N LYS A 277 -13.14 25.30 -0.85
CA LYS A 277 -11.73 24.88 -0.94
C LYS A 277 -10.75 26.06 -0.88
N LYS A 278 -11.23 27.29 -1.10
CA LYS A 278 -10.45 28.54 -1.01
C LYS A 278 -10.52 29.08 0.41
N ILE A 279 -9.75 28.48 1.31
CA ILE A 279 -9.81 28.76 2.74
C ILE A 279 -9.41 30.21 3.07
N GLU A 280 -8.61 30.84 2.20
CA GLU A 280 -8.25 32.26 2.23
C GLU A 280 -9.44 33.21 2.11
N ALA A 281 -10.59 32.75 1.59
CA ALA A 281 -11.82 33.55 1.54
C ALA A 281 -12.52 33.64 2.91
N VAL A 282 -12.11 32.82 3.89
CA VAL A 282 -12.80 32.66 5.17
C VAL A 282 -11.88 32.95 6.35
N LEU A 283 -10.74 32.26 6.45
CA LEU A 283 -9.86 32.34 7.63
C LEU A 283 -9.39 33.77 7.99
N PRO A 284 -9.07 34.67 7.04
CA PRO A 284 -8.70 36.04 7.40
C PRO A 284 -9.79 36.81 8.16
N ALA A 285 -11.07 36.48 7.93
CA ALA A 285 -12.20 37.16 8.55
C ALA A 285 -12.50 36.70 9.98
N ILE A 286 -12.07 35.48 10.32
CA ILE A 286 -12.30 34.84 11.60
C ILE A 286 -11.31 35.36 12.63
N ASP A 287 -11.76 35.39 13.89
CA ASP A 287 -10.96 35.76 15.05
C ASP A 287 -10.61 34.52 15.90
N VAL A 288 -11.56 33.61 16.13
CA VAL A 288 -11.34 32.33 16.84
C VAL A 288 -11.88 31.17 16.01
N LEU A 289 -11.05 30.16 15.75
CA LEU A 289 -11.45 28.91 15.10
C LEU A 289 -11.74 27.84 16.16
N VAL A 290 -12.86 27.14 16.02
CA VAL A 290 -13.30 26.11 16.95
C VAL A 290 -13.39 24.76 16.25
N MET A 291 -12.74 23.74 16.84
CA MET A 291 -12.70 22.37 16.34
C MET A 291 -13.29 21.39 17.38
N PRO A 292 -14.63 21.29 17.48
CA PRO A 292 -15.33 20.47 18.48
C PRO A 292 -15.51 19.02 18.02
N SER A 293 -14.49 18.42 17.41
CA SER A 293 -14.57 17.07 16.85
C SER A 293 -14.80 16.02 17.94
N LEU A 294 -15.81 15.16 17.76
CA LEU A 294 -16.21 14.12 18.72
C LEU A 294 -15.55 12.77 18.45
N VAL A 295 -14.87 12.63 17.33
CA VAL A 295 -14.09 11.44 16.97
C VAL A 295 -12.61 11.78 16.93
N ASP A 296 -11.75 10.82 17.29
CA ASP A 296 -10.31 11.03 17.23
C ASP A 296 -9.88 11.34 15.80
N GLU A 297 -9.30 12.53 15.62
CA GLU A 297 -8.81 12.96 14.33
C GLU A 297 -7.41 12.39 14.09
N GLY A 298 -7.10 12.08 12.84
CA GLY A 298 -5.74 11.68 12.50
C GLY A 298 -4.71 12.79 12.68
N PHE A 299 -5.10 14.06 12.51
CA PHE A 299 -4.20 15.19 12.64
C PHE A 299 -4.90 16.55 12.87
N GLY A 300 -5.85 16.93 12.00
CA GLY A 300 -6.55 18.22 12.12
C GLY A 300 -6.06 19.31 11.16
N MET A 301 -6.13 19.06 9.85
CA MET A 301 -5.68 20.01 8.82
C MET A 301 -6.34 21.40 8.92
N THR A 302 -7.65 21.47 9.19
CA THR A 302 -8.35 22.76 9.33
C THR A 302 -7.79 23.60 10.49
N ALA A 303 -7.39 22.96 11.59
CA ALA A 303 -6.75 23.65 12.72
C ALA A 303 -5.37 24.17 12.31
N LEU A 304 -4.57 23.35 11.61
CA LEU A 304 -3.26 23.76 11.10
C LEU A 304 -3.40 24.95 10.14
N GLU A 305 -4.36 24.93 9.22
CA GLU A 305 -4.67 26.05 8.33
C GLU A 305 -5.02 27.30 9.13
N GLY A 306 -5.89 27.19 10.14
CA GLY A 306 -6.21 28.30 11.05
C GLY A 306 -4.98 28.91 11.71
N MET A 307 -4.08 28.07 12.22
CA MET A 307 -2.82 28.51 12.84
C MET A 307 -1.90 29.21 11.84
N MET A 308 -1.80 28.73 10.60
CA MET A 308 -1.02 29.37 9.53
C MET A 308 -1.54 30.78 9.18
N PHE A 309 -2.84 31.00 9.37
CA PHE A 309 -3.50 32.31 9.22
C PHE A 309 -3.53 33.15 10.51
N GLU A 310 -2.76 32.78 11.55
CA GLU A 310 -2.70 33.50 12.84
C GLU A 310 -4.04 33.52 13.59
N LYS A 311 -4.86 32.47 13.42
CA LYS A 311 -6.08 32.31 14.22
C LYS A 311 -5.76 31.63 15.55
N ALA A 312 -6.37 32.13 16.62
CA ALA A 312 -6.45 31.36 17.85
C ALA A 312 -7.38 30.16 17.62
N VAL A 313 -6.92 28.96 18.01
CA VAL A 313 -7.66 27.71 17.82
C VAL A 313 -8.03 27.12 19.17
N ALA A 314 -9.32 26.87 19.38
CA ALA A 314 -9.83 26.09 20.50
C ALA A 314 -10.41 24.78 19.99
N ALA A 315 -10.16 23.67 20.68
CA ALA A 315 -10.58 22.36 20.20
C ALA A 315 -10.96 21.41 21.34
N TYR A 316 -11.62 20.31 20.99
CA TYR A 316 -11.62 19.14 21.86
C TYR A 316 -10.28 18.42 21.81
N SER A 317 -9.88 17.84 22.94
CA SER A 317 -8.75 16.92 23.05
C SER A 317 -9.07 15.61 22.33
N SER A 318 -8.88 15.61 21.00
CA SER A 318 -9.27 14.52 20.10
C SER A 318 -8.09 14.06 19.23
N GLY A 319 -7.53 12.90 19.52
CA GLY A 319 -6.43 12.30 18.74
C GLY A 319 -5.32 13.26 18.32
N GLY A 320 -4.95 13.22 17.04
CA GLY A 320 -3.89 14.04 16.44
C GLY A 320 -4.15 15.54 16.48
N LEU A 321 -5.42 15.97 16.66
CA LEU A 321 -5.73 17.39 16.87
C LEU A 321 -5.21 17.89 18.23
N ALA A 322 -5.27 17.06 19.28
CA ALA A 322 -4.69 17.38 20.59
C ALA A 322 -3.16 17.47 20.52
N GLU A 323 -2.55 16.54 19.78
CA GLU A 323 -1.11 16.52 19.50
C GLU A 323 -0.66 17.80 18.78
N LEU A 324 -1.37 18.20 17.73
CA LEU A 324 -1.16 19.46 16.99
C LEU A 324 -1.25 20.69 17.91
N LEU A 325 -2.31 20.81 18.72
CA LEU A 325 -2.46 21.97 19.62
C LEU A 325 -1.37 21.99 20.69
N THR A 326 -0.97 20.84 21.22
CA THR A 326 0.11 20.77 22.21
C THR A 326 1.44 21.23 21.61
N MET A 327 1.80 20.72 20.42
CA MET A 327 3.05 21.08 19.74
C MET A 327 3.12 22.53 19.28
N THR A 328 1.97 23.19 19.11
CA THR A 328 1.91 24.60 18.68
C THR A 328 1.83 25.60 19.83
N GLY A 329 1.86 25.14 21.09
CA GLY A 329 1.72 26.00 22.27
C GLY A 329 0.27 26.35 22.63
N ASN A 330 -0.70 25.62 22.07
CA ASN A 330 -2.15 25.78 22.31
C ASN A 330 -2.74 24.71 23.25
N GLY A 331 -1.91 24.00 24.02
CA GLY A 331 -2.39 22.95 24.93
C GLY A 331 -3.45 23.43 25.93
N ASN A 332 -3.37 24.70 26.38
CA ASN A 332 -4.36 25.31 27.28
C ASN A 332 -5.70 25.66 26.59
N HIS A 333 -5.79 25.49 25.27
CA HIS A 333 -7.00 25.73 24.49
C HIS A 333 -7.71 24.42 24.08
N LEU A 334 -7.37 23.32 24.75
CA LEU A 334 -8.02 22.02 24.64
C LEU A 334 -9.06 21.84 25.75
N ALA A 335 -10.31 21.60 25.34
CA ALA A 335 -11.37 21.14 26.25
C ALA A 335 -11.46 19.60 26.22
N PRO A 336 -11.91 18.96 27.33
CA PRO A 336 -12.29 17.56 27.30
C PRO A 336 -13.34 17.30 26.21
N LYS A 337 -13.18 16.19 25.48
CA LYS A 337 -14.11 15.79 24.40
C LYS A 337 -15.53 15.68 24.96
N GLY A 338 -16.48 16.36 24.31
CA GLY A 338 -17.88 16.39 24.72
C GLY A 338 -18.24 17.47 25.75
N ASP A 339 -17.26 18.11 26.41
CA ASP A 339 -17.52 19.18 27.38
C ASP A 339 -17.68 20.54 26.69
N ALA A 340 -18.88 20.80 26.18
CA ALA A 340 -19.20 22.06 25.50
C ALA A 340 -19.13 23.29 26.44
N ALA A 341 -19.29 23.11 27.76
CA ALA A 341 -19.16 24.20 28.73
C ALA A 341 -17.70 24.59 28.96
N ALA A 342 -16.77 23.62 29.04
CA ALA A 342 -15.34 23.89 29.04
C ALA A 342 -14.89 24.58 27.75
N LEU A 343 -15.38 24.10 26.61
CA LEU A 343 -15.11 24.72 25.33
C LEU A 343 -15.60 26.19 25.30
N ALA A 344 -16.78 26.48 25.85
CA ALA A 344 -17.29 27.84 25.98
C ALA A 344 -16.39 28.73 26.84
N ARG A 345 -15.87 28.23 27.98
CA ARG A 345 -14.94 29.02 28.81
C ARG A 345 -13.68 29.40 28.05
N ILE A 346 -13.07 28.44 27.35
CA ILE A 346 -11.84 28.66 26.55
C ILE A 346 -12.10 29.66 25.43
N VAL A 347 -13.15 29.43 24.64
CA VAL A 347 -13.50 30.31 23.50
C VAL A 347 -13.89 31.70 24.01
N GLY A 348 -14.56 31.80 25.15
CA GLY A 348 -14.94 33.07 25.78
C GLY A 348 -13.72 33.94 26.12
N ILE A 349 -12.66 33.35 26.69
CA ILE A 349 -11.40 34.06 26.99
C ILE A 349 -10.77 34.59 25.69
N LEU A 350 -10.66 33.74 24.67
CA LEU A 350 -10.08 34.12 23.38
C LEU A 350 -10.92 35.18 22.64
N ALA A 351 -12.25 35.12 22.74
CA ALA A 351 -13.13 36.08 22.10
C ALA A 351 -13.13 37.44 22.82
N ALA A 352 -13.04 37.45 24.15
CA ALA A 352 -13.10 38.65 24.96
C ALA A 352 -11.79 39.48 24.95
N ASP A 353 -10.64 38.82 24.99
CA ASP A 353 -9.34 39.50 25.06
C ASP A 353 -8.64 39.50 23.68
N THR A 354 -8.62 40.66 23.05
CA THR A 354 -8.01 40.84 21.72
C THR A 354 -6.49 40.72 21.76
N ALA A 355 -5.83 41.23 22.80
CA ALA A 355 -4.37 41.18 22.90
C ALA A 355 -3.91 39.74 23.16
N TYR A 356 -4.57 39.03 24.08
CA TYR A 356 -4.30 37.62 24.33
C TYR A 356 -4.55 36.78 23.08
N ARG A 357 -5.67 36.98 22.39
CA ARG A 357 -5.99 36.27 21.14
C ARG A 357 -4.93 36.46 20.06
N GLN A 358 -4.42 37.69 19.88
CA GLN A 358 -3.37 38.00 18.91
C GLN A 358 -2.06 37.29 19.28
N ALA A 359 -1.63 37.38 20.54
CA ALA A 359 -0.42 36.69 21.01
C ALA A 359 -0.49 35.17 20.83
N VAL A 360 -1.67 34.57 21.08
CA VAL A 360 -1.92 33.14 20.81
C VAL A 360 -1.80 32.84 19.32
N GLY A 361 -2.41 33.65 18.45
CA GLY A 361 -2.35 33.47 16.99
C GLY A 361 -0.93 33.56 16.42
N GLU A 362 -0.14 34.53 16.87
CA GLU A 362 1.26 34.72 16.48
C GLU A 362 2.12 33.52 16.90
N THR A 363 2.01 33.10 18.16
CA THR A 363 2.72 31.94 18.70
C THR A 363 2.35 30.66 17.96
N SER A 364 1.05 30.48 17.70
CA SER A 364 0.50 29.35 16.94
C SER A 364 1.12 29.25 15.56
N LYS A 365 1.16 30.37 14.82
CA LYS A 365 1.75 30.39 13.47
C LYS A 365 3.24 30.08 13.48
N ALA A 366 4.00 30.69 14.41
CA ALA A 366 5.43 30.47 14.51
C ALA A 366 5.75 28.98 14.74
N ASN A 367 5.08 28.37 15.72
CA ASN A 367 5.26 26.95 16.02
C ASN A 367 4.70 26.03 14.93
N ALA A 368 3.54 26.37 14.35
CA ALA A 368 2.97 25.59 13.25
C ALA A 368 3.89 25.61 12.02
N THR A 369 4.49 26.74 11.69
CA THR A 369 5.49 26.86 10.62
C THR A 369 6.72 26.01 10.92
N ARG A 370 7.21 26.07 12.16
CA ARG A 370 8.38 25.29 12.61
C ARG A 370 8.15 23.79 12.54
N HIS A 371 6.98 23.31 12.99
CA HIS A 371 6.74 21.87 13.13
C HIS A 371 6.04 21.23 11.92
N PHE A 372 5.20 21.98 11.21
CA PHE A 372 4.30 21.50 10.15
C PHE A 372 4.39 22.32 8.86
N GLY A 373 5.37 23.23 8.78
CA GLY A 373 5.72 23.88 7.52
C GLY A 373 6.43 22.94 6.56
N ILE A 374 6.48 23.32 5.28
CA ILE A 374 7.07 22.50 4.23
C ILE A 374 8.55 22.13 4.46
N ALA A 375 9.31 22.98 5.14
CA ALA A 375 10.72 22.69 5.46
C ALA A 375 10.84 21.48 6.40
N ALA A 376 10.10 21.48 7.51
CA ALA A 376 10.08 20.38 8.48
C ALA A 376 9.50 19.09 7.89
N TYR A 377 8.56 19.19 6.94
CA TYR A 377 8.07 18.03 6.20
C TYR A 377 9.15 17.39 5.34
N ARG A 378 9.86 18.21 4.55
CA ARG A 378 10.92 17.75 3.65
C ARG A 378 12.08 17.11 4.40
N GLU A 379 12.45 17.65 5.55
CA GLU A 379 13.46 17.08 6.43
C GLU A 379 13.06 15.66 6.89
N ARG A 380 11.86 15.51 7.48
CA ARG A 380 11.35 14.19 7.91
C ARG A 380 11.19 13.21 6.75
N LEU A 381 10.72 13.68 5.60
CA LEU A 381 10.58 12.85 4.41
C LEU A 381 11.94 12.35 3.92
N ALA A 382 12.95 13.22 3.88
CA ALA A 382 14.30 12.83 3.49
C ALA A 382 14.87 11.77 4.45
N ASP A 383 14.68 11.93 5.76
CA ASP A 383 15.11 10.95 6.76
C ASP A 383 14.45 9.59 6.57
N ILE A 384 13.13 9.58 6.34
CA ILE A 384 12.36 8.37 6.07
C ILE A 384 12.93 7.65 4.84
N ILE A 385 13.04 8.36 3.71
CA ILE A 385 13.53 7.77 2.46
C ILE A 385 14.96 7.25 2.60
N ASN A 386 15.85 8.02 3.24
CA ASN A 386 17.24 7.62 3.44
C ASN A 386 17.36 6.33 4.27
N ARG A 387 16.58 6.20 5.34
CA ARG A 387 16.59 5.01 6.20
C ARG A 387 16.17 3.75 5.44
N ILE A 388 15.11 3.84 4.64
CA ILE A 388 14.61 2.69 3.88
C ILE A 388 15.61 2.28 2.81
N VAL A 389 16.20 3.25 2.09
CA VAL A 389 17.23 2.95 1.09
C VAL A 389 18.45 2.28 1.73
N GLN A 390 18.88 2.73 2.91
CA GLN A 390 19.97 2.07 3.64
C GLN A 390 19.62 0.63 4.03
N TRP A 391 18.44 0.42 4.62
CA TRP A 391 17.97 -0.91 4.99
C TRP A 391 17.83 -1.83 3.76
N ALA A 392 17.29 -1.33 2.65
CA ALA A 392 17.21 -2.06 1.39
C ALA A 392 18.59 -2.58 0.93
N ASN A 393 19.60 -1.71 0.99
CA ASN A 393 20.96 -2.06 0.60
C ASN A 393 21.59 -3.07 1.58
N GLU A 394 21.30 -2.98 2.87
CA GLU A 394 21.81 -3.92 3.90
C GLU A 394 21.16 -5.29 3.79
N VAL A 395 19.85 -5.37 3.58
CA VAL A 395 19.13 -6.63 3.33
C VAL A 395 19.63 -7.27 2.03
N LYS A 396 19.83 -6.47 0.98
CA LYS A 396 20.41 -6.97 -0.28
C LYS A 396 21.82 -7.54 -0.05
N LYS A 397 22.69 -6.82 0.66
CA LYS A 397 24.03 -7.31 1.03
C LYS A 397 24.01 -8.55 1.91
N ALA A 398 23.08 -8.62 2.87
CA ALA A 398 22.93 -9.79 3.74
C ALA A 398 22.45 -11.02 2.96
N ARG A 399 21.53 -10.84 2.00
CA ARG A 399 21.11 -11.89 1.06
C ARG A 399 22.24 -12.34 0.15
N GLU A 400 23.09 -11.42 -0.30
CA GLU A 400 24.31 -11.73 -1.07
C GLU A 400 25.37 -12.47 -0.24
N ALA A 401 25.37 -12.30 1.09
CA ALA A 401 26.31 -12.92 2.04
C ALA A 401 25.85 -14.30 2.58
N LEU A 402 24.61 -14.72 2.31
CA LEU A 402 24.16 -16.07 2.63
C LEU A 402 24.92 -17.11 1.78
N PRO A 403 25.14 -18.34 2.28
CA PRO A 403 25.72 -19.42 1.48
C PRO A 403 24.90 -19.61 0.21
N PRO A 404 25.53 -19.98 -0.92
CA PRO A 404 24.83 -20.07 -2.19
C PRO A 404 23.66 -21.03 -2.11
N LEU A 405 22.46 -20.49 -2.36
CA LEU A 405 21.22 -21.25 -2.54
C LEU A 405 21.45 -22.40 -3.53
N ASP A 406 20.92 -23.58 -3.21
CA ASP A 406 20.96 -24.76 -4.09
C ASP A 406 19.82 -24.65 -5.13
N TRP A 407 20.02 -23.77 -6.11
CA TRP A 407 19.04 -23.44 -7.14
C TRP A 407 18.58 -24.69 -7.91
N PRO A 408 17.27 -25.00 -7.92
CA PRO A 408 16.75 -26.08 -8.73
C PRO A 408 16.87 -25.73 -10.24
N ASN A 409 17.04 -26.76 -11.06
CA ASN A 409 16.89 -26.67 -12.51
C ASN A 409 15.41 -26.46 -12.87
N GLY A 410 15.13 -26.08 -14.11
CA GLY A 410 13.77 -25.78 -14.58
C GLY A 410 13.27 -24.37 -14.22
N ILE A 411 14.07 -23.59 -13.48
CA ILE A 411 13.78 -22.20 -13.12
C ILE A 411 14.18 -21.26 -14.26
N VAL A 412 13.30 -20.31 -14.60
CA VAL A 412 13.61 -19.23 -15.52
C VAL A 412 14.09 -18.01 -14.75
N LEU A 413 15.28 -17.53 -15.06
CA LEU A 413 15.86 -16.32 -14.49
C LEU A 413 15.77 -15.15 -15.46
N MET A 414 15.51 -13.95 -14.93
CA MET A 414 15.63 -12.69 -15.67
C MET A 414 16.78 -11.85 -15.10
N ALA A 415 17.67 -11.40 -15.97
CA ALA A 415 18.70 -10.43 -15.65
C ALA A 415 18.16 -8.99 -15.60
N ASP A 416 18.91 -8.09 -14.96
CA ASP A 416 18.64 -6.64 -14.97
C ASP A 416 18.53 -6.04 -16.39
N SER A 417 19.14 -6.69 -17.39
CA SER A 417 19.05 -6.32 -18.81
C SER A 417 17.81 -6.88 -19.52
N ASN A 418 16.86 -7.48 -18.79
CA ASN A 418 15.70 -8.23 -19.28
C ASN A 418 16.04 -9.48 -20.12
N ALA A 419 17.29 -9.96 -20.06
CA ALA A 419 17.67 -11.21 -20.71
C ALA A 419 17.13 -12.40 -19.88
N LEU A 420 16.48 -13.36 -20.54
CA LEU A 420 15.88 -14.54 -19.92
C LEU A 420 16.78 -15.76 -20.07
N PHE A 421 16.89 -16.57 -19.02
CA PHE A 421 17.71 -17.78 -18.99
C PHE A 421 16.96 -18.94 -18.33
N LEU A 422 17.01 -20.13 -18.92
CA LEU A 422 16.59 -21.37 -18.27
C LEU A 422 17.77 -21.95 -17.48
N LEU A 423 17.62 -22.21 -16.19
CA LEU A 423 18.58 -22.98 -15.40
C LEU A 423 18.41 -24.47 -15.70
N GLU A 424 19.46 -25.07 -16.22
CA GLU A 424 19.43 -26.49 -16.57
C GLU A 424 20.84 -27.08 -16.48
N ASP A 425 20.97 -28.19 -15.77
CA ASP A 425 22.22 -28.87 -15.47
C ASP A 425 23.36 -27.97 -14.97
N GLY A 426 23.01 -27.04 -14.08
CA GLY A 426 23.98 -26.09 -13.51
C GLY A 426 24.50 -25.07 -14.52
N LYS A 427 23.82 -24.91 -15.67
CA LYS A 427 24.09 -23.87 -16.66
C LYS A 427 22.90 -22.93 -16.76
N LYS A 428 23.16 -21.67 -17.13
CA LYS A 428 22.12 -20.74 -17.56
C LYS A 428 22.04 -20.75 -19.08
N ARG A 429 20.93 -21.21 -19.65
CA ARG A 429 20.71 -21.28 -21.10
C ARG A 429 19.88 -20.08 -21.54
N PRO A 430 20.43 -19.14 -22.33
CA PRO A 430 19.66 -17.96 -22.75
C PRO A 430 18.51 -18.37 -23.67
N PHE A 431 17.33 -17.76 -23.52
CA PHE A 431 16.29 -17.89 -24.54
C PHE A 431 16.68 -17.07 -25.78
N ALA A 432 16.62 -17.67 -26.97
CA ALA A 432 16.98 -17.01 -28.22
C ALA A 432 15.98 -15.91 -28.60
N SER A 433 14.73 -16.05 -28.15
CA SER A 433 13.64 -15.10 -28.38
C SER A 433 12.53 -15.26 -27.33
N GLU A 434 11.69 -14.25 -27.16
CA GLU A 434 10.47 -14.35 -26.34
C GLU A 434 9.51 -15.43 -26.88
N GLN A 435 9.48 -15.62 -28.21
CA GLN A 435 8.74 -16.71 -28.83
C GLN A 435 9.22 -18.08 -28.34
N SER A 436 10.53 -18.27 -28.10
CA SER A 436 11.06 -19.52 -27.54
C SER A 436 10.57 -19.76 -26.11
N LEU A 437 10.42 -18.71 -25.30
CA LEU A 437 9.87 -18.82 -23.94
C LEU A 437 8.44 -19.37 -23.98
N TYR A 438 7.56 -18.72 -24.75
CA TYR A 438 6.16 -19.13 -24.84
C TYR A 438 5.98 -20.47 -25.55
N PHE A 439 6.75 -20.74 -26.61
CA PHE A 439 6.68 -21.99 -27.35
C PHE A 439 6.93 -23.18 -26.43
N PHE A 440 7.92 -23.11 -25.54
CA PHE A 440 8.21 -24.20 -24.60
C PHE A 440 7.35 -24.18 -23.31
N GLY A 441 6.27 -23.40 -23.28
CA GLY A 441 5.31 -23.42 -22.17
C GLY A 441 5.76 -22.71 -20.90
N TYR A 442 6.74 -21.80 -21.01
CA TYR A 442 7.13 -20.93 -19.90
C TYR A 442 6.32 -19.62 -19.94
N GLY A 443 5.87 -19.17 -18.77
CA GLY A 443 5.12 -17.92 -18.59
C GLY A 443 5.83 -16.97 -17.61
N TRP A 444 5.46 -15.69 -17.65
CA TRP A 444 6.05 -14.64 -16.79
C TRP A 444 5.89 -14.89 -15.29
N ASN A 445 4.81 -15.58 -14.91
CA ASN A 445 4.58 -16.04 -13.53
C ASN A 445 5.61 -17.07 -13.01
N ARG A 446 6.55 -17.51 -13.86
CA ARG A 446 7.62 -18.48 -13.52
C ARG A 446 9.03 -17.86 -13.64
N VAL A 447 9.12 -16.55 -13.80
CA VAL A 447 10.37 -15.82 -14.00
C VAL A 447 10.86 -15.22 -12.69
N VAL A 448 11.98 -15.73 -12.18
CA VAL A 448 12.65 -15.21 -10.99
C VAL A 448 13.64 -14.13 -11.42
N VAL A 449 13.53 -12.92 -10.87
CA VAL A 449 14.53 -11.88 -11.10
C VAL A 449 15.80 -12.24 -10.33
N ALA A 450 16.90 -12.38 -11.06
CA ALA A 450 18.20 -12.70 -10.51
C ALA A 450 19.16 -11.54 -10.75
N ASP A 451 19.84 -11.13 -9.68
CA ASP A 451 20.91 -10.14 -9.78
C ASP A 451 22.14 -10.70 -10.52
N HIS A 452 23.07 -9.81 -10.84
CA HIS A 452 24.30 -10.17 -11.53
C HIS A 452 25.16 -11.19 -10.76
N ALA A 453 25.13 -11.17 -9.43
CA ALA A 453 25.91 -12.09 -8.60
C ALA A 453 25.36 -13.53 -8.68
N ILE A 454 24.04 -13.70 -8.77
CA ILE A 454 23.41 -14.99 -9.01
C ILE A 454 23.72 -15.50 -10.41
N LEU A 455 23.55 -14.65 -11.43
CA LEU A 455 23.73 -15.04 -12.83
C LEU A 455 25.16 -15.43 -13.18
N THR A 456 26.16 -14.89 -12.49
CA THR A 456 27.58 -15.22 -12.73
C THR A 456 28.01 -16.54 -12.10
N ARG A 457 27.20 -17.14 -11.21
CA ARG A 457 27.46 -18.47 -10.63
C ARG A 457 27.27 -19.60 -11.64
N PHE A 458 26.45 -19.40 -12.66
CA PHE A 458 26.14 -20.41 -13.66
C PHE A 458 26.88 -20.12 -14.98
N PRO A 459 27.68 -21.07 -15.50
CA PRO A 459 28.23 -20.93 -16.84
C PRO A 459 27.10 -20.85 -17.88
N THR A 460 27.33 -20.04 -18.92
CA THR A 460 26.37 -19.90 -20.01
C THR A 460 26.33 -21.17 -20.86
N GLY A 461 25.15 -21.77 -20.96
CA GLY A 461 24.86 -22.92 -21.80
C GLY A 461 24.38 -22.53 -23.19
N ARG A 462 24.08 -23.55 -24.00
CA ARG A 462 23.53 -23.38 -25.35
C ARG A 462 22.13 -22.74 -25.29
N PRO A 463 21.79 -21.79 -26.18
CA PRO A 463 20.49 -21.14 -26.14
C PRO A 463 19.31 -22.10 -26.25
N VAL A 464 18.18 -21.71 -25.67
CA VAL A 464 16.88 -22.36 -25.90
C VAL A 464 16.24 -21.69 -27.11
N CYS A 465 15.98 -22.45 -28.17
CA CYS A 465 15.54 -21.91 -29.45
C CYS A 465 14.44 -22.78 -30.08
N CYS A 466 13.25 -22.23 -30.28
CA CYS A 466 12.15 -22.95 -30.93
C CYS A 466 12.28 -23.06 -32.46
N GLU A 467 13.14 -22.26 -33.07
CA GLU A 467 13.39 -22.28 -34.53
C GLU A 467 14.43 -23.32 -34.94
N SER A 468 15.18 -23.85 -33.97
CA SER A 468 16.13 -24.94 -34.21
C SER A 468 15.46 -26.29 -33.95
N LEU A 469 15.55 -27.17 -34.93
CA LEU A 469 15.05 -28.55 -34.89
C LEU A 469 15.96 -29.51 -34.11
N LEU A 470 17.03 -29.03 -33.47
CA LEU A 470 17.99 -29.90 -32.77
C LEU A 470 17.56 -30.14 -31.32
N PRO A 471 17.62 -31.39 -30.80
CA PRO A 471 17.30 -31.69 -29.40
C PRO A 471 18.13 -30.89 -28.39
N ALA A 472 19.35 -30.48 -28.77
CA ALA A 472 20.25 -29.69 -27.93
C ALA A 472 19.81 -28.22 -27.74
N ASP A 473 18.86 -27.73 -28.55
CA ASP A 473 18.32 -26.37 -28.49
C ASP A 473 16.96 -26.30 -27.76
N ALA A 474 16.36 -27.45 -27.46
CA ALA A 474 15.15 -27.55 -26.64
C ALA A 474 15.49 -27.66 -25.14
N PRO A 475 14.57 -27.36 -24.22
CA PRO A 475 14.66 -27.78 -22.82
C PRO A 475 14.84 -29.30 -22.72
N ARG A 476 15.59 -29.76 -21.70
CA ARG A 476 15.85 -31.20 -21.52
C ARG A 476 14.63 -31.99 -21.09
N HIS A 477 13.69 -31.34 -20.41
CA HIS A 477 12.48 -31.96 -19.89
C HIS A 477 11.26 -31.20 -20.41
N MET A 478 10.41 -31.90 -21.15
CA MET A 478 9.21 -31.33 -21.76
C MET A 478 8.07 -32.33 -21.76
N LEU A 479 6.85 -31.82 -21.66
CA LEU A 479 5.64 -32.59 -21.94
C LEU A 479 5.16 -32.21 -23.35
N VAL A 480 5.07 -33.19 -24.24
CA VAL A 480 4.80 -32.98 -25.66
C VAL A 480 3.53 -33.72 -26.07
N ALA A 481 2.60 -33.04 -26.74
CA ALA A 481 1.41 -33.65 -27.32
C ALA A 481 1.59 -33.81 -28.84
N ALA A 482 1.37 -35.03 -29.34
CA ALA A 482 1.43 -35.39 -30.75
C ALA A 482 0.11 -36.00 -31.21
N SER A 483 0.02 -36.36 -32.51
CA SER A 483 -1.21 -36.88 -33.10
C SER A 483 -1.72 -38.18 -32.47
N ASP A 484 -0.82 -38.99 -31.89
CA ASP A 484 -1.09 -40.34 -31.41
C ASP A 484 -0.97 -40.51 -29.88
N GLY A 485 -0.75 -39.41 -29.14
CA GLY A 485 -0.68 -39.43 -27.68
C GLY A 485 0.15 -38.30 -27.07
N VAL A 486 0.40 -38.42 -25.76
CA VAL A 486 1.23 -37.49 -24.97
C VAL A 486 2.53 -38.18 -24.59
N TYR A 487 3.63 -37.42 -24.61
CA TYR A 487 4.98 -37.90 -24.39
C TYR A 487 5.68 -37.07 -23.32
N VAL A 488 6.45 -37.73 -22.46
CA VAL A 488 7.49 -37.08 -21.66
C VAL A 488 8.79 -37.15 -22.45
N VAL A 489 9.37 -36.00 -22.77
CA VAL A 489 10.74 -35.91 -23.30
C VAL A 489 11.66 -35.61 -22.12
N SER A 490 12.66 -36.45 -21.92
CA SER A 490 13.65 -36.32 -20.86
C SER A 490 15.01 -36.75 -21.39
N GLU A 491 16.04 -35.89 -21.24
CA GLU A 491 17.41 -36.18 -21.66
C GLU A 491 17.53 -36.65 -23.13
N GLY A 492 16.70 -36.08 -24.01
CA GLY A 492 16.68 -36.41 -25.44
C GLY A 492 15.94 -37.71 -25.79
N ILE A 493 15.31 -38.36 -24.82
CA ILE A 493 14.50 -39.57 -25.00
C ILE A 493 13.02 -39.22 -24.83
N ARG A 494 12.19 -39.66 -25.76
CA ARG A 494 10.72 -39.53 -25.67
C ARG A 494 10.11 -40.83 -25.14
N HIS A 495 9.23 -40.70 -24.17
CA HIS A 495 8.48 -41.80 -23.59
C HIS A 495 6.99 -41.55 -23.77
N LYS A 496 6.30 -42.45 -24.49
CA LYS A 496 4.85 -42.36 -24.66
C LYS A 496 4.15 -42.64 -23.33
N ILE A 497 3.16 -41.85 -22.96
CA ILE A 497 2.36 -42.07 -21.76
C ILE A 497 1.18 -42.98 -22.13
N GLU A 498 1.19 -44.21 -21.65
CA GLU A 498 0.13 -45.20 -21.88
C GLU A 498 -0.71 -45.46 -20.61
N SER A 499 -0.18 -45.06 -19.44
CA SER A 499 -0.93 -45.08 -18.18
C SER A 499 -2.12 -44.12 -18.22
N SER A 500 -3.34 -44.66 -18.17
CA SER A 500 -4.56 -43.85 -18.13
C SER A 500 -4.73 -43.08 -16.82
N GLY A 501 -4.15 -43.55 -15.71
CA GLY A 501 -4.13 -42.86 -14.42
C GLY A 501 -3.19 -41.67 -14.42
N LEU A 502 -1.95 -41.86 -14.87
CA LEU A 502 -0.98 -40.80 -15.07
C LEU A 502 -1.46 -39.80 -16.10
N LEU A 503 -1.99 -40.28 -17.23
CA LEU A 503 -2.56 -39.43 -18.25
C LEU A 503 -3.70 -38.59 -17.68
N LYS A 504 -4.60 -39.11 -16.82
CA LYS A 504 -5.63 -38.30 -16.14
C LYS A 504 -5.06 -37.27 -15.14
N GLN A 505 -4.03 -37.63 -14.38
CA GLN A 505 -3.34 -36.69 -13.48
C GLN A 505 -2.63 -35.58 -14.25
N ILE A 506 -2.08 -35.90 -15.43
CA ILE A 506 -1.46 -34.96 -16.35
C ILE A 506 -2.50 -34.24 -17.23
N GLU A 507 -3.66 -34.82 -17.52
CA GLU A 507 -4.74 -34.28 -18.37
C GLU A 507 -5.47 -33.15 -17.67
N ARG A 508 -5.55 -33.16 -16.33
CA ARG A 508 -5.84 -31.95 -15.54
C ARG A 508 -4.89 -30.78 -15.86
N ALA A 509 -3.80 -31.03 -16.59
CA ALA A 509 -2.83 -30.06 -17.09
C ALA A 509 -2.52 -30.15 -18.60
N ALA A 510 -3.25 -30.94 -19.38
CA ALA A 510 -3.00 -31.12 -20.83
C ALA A 510 -3.41 -29.91 -21.70
N GLY A 511 -3.65 -28.74 -21.07
CA GLY A 511 -3.73 -27.46 -21.77
C GLY A 511 -2.36 -26.89 -22.15
N GLU A 512 -1.28 -27.36 -21.53
CA GLU A 512 0.08 -26.80 -21.67
C GLU A 512 1.08 -27.73 -22.37
N ALA A 513 0.69 -28.98 -22.67
CA ALA A 513 1.56 -29.90 -23.40
C ALA A 513 1.93 -29.27 -24.75
N LEU A 514 3.23 -29.20 -25.02
CA LEU A 514 3.75 -28.58 -26.21
C LEU A 514 3.22 -29.34 -27.43
N ARG A 515 2.35 -28.68 -28.20
CA ARG A 515 1.86 -29.22 -29.47
C ARG A 515 2.92 -28.97 -30.53
N VAL A 516 3.66 -30.02 -30.89
CA VAL A 516 4.57 -29.98 -32.03
C VAL A 516 4.05 -30.87 -33.15
N PRO A 517 4.33 -30.55 -34.43
CA PRO A 517 4.14 -31.51 -35.51
C PRO A 517 4.93 -32.80 -35.23
N ASP A 518 4.35 -33.97 -35.52
CA ASP A 518 4.98 -35.28 -35.27
C ASP A 518 6.46 -35.38 -35.70
N PRO A 519 6.90 -34.82 -36.85
CA PRO A 519 8.32 -34.84 -37.23
C PRO A 519 9.29 -34.25 -36.19
N TYR A 520 8.86 -33.26 -35.39
CA TYR A 520 9.67 -32.70 -34.30
C TYR A 520 9.80 -33.68 -33.13
N LEU A 521 8.75 -34.42 -32.83
CA LEU A 521 8.80 -35.45 -31.80
C LEU A 521 9.71 -36.61 -32.22
N HIS A 522 9.77 -36.96 -33.50
CA HIS A 522 10.61 -38.06 -34.03
C HIS A 522 12.13 -37.79 -34.02
N ILE A 523 12.54 -36.57 -33.68
CA ILE A 523 13.96 -36.22 -33.51
C ILE A 523 14.50 -36.75 -32.17
N PHE A 524 13.63 -36.94 -31.18
CA PHE A 524 13.99 -37.55 -29.90
C PHE A 524 14.03 -39.07 -30.00
N LYS A 525 15.00 -39.68 -29.32
CA LYS A 525 15.15 -41.13 -29.31
C LYS A 525 13.92 -41.76 -28.64
N GLU A 526 13.30 -42.74 -29.29
CA GLU A 526 12.20 -43.47 -28.67
C GLU A 526 12.70 -44.33 -27.52
N GLY A 527 12.11 -44.12 -26.35
CA GLY A 527 12.27 -44.97 -25.19
C GLY A 527 11.01 -45.77 -24.92
N GLU A 528 11.11 -46.69 -23.98
CA GLU A 528 9.97 -47.51 -23.55
C GLU A 528 8.76 -46.63 -23.16
N PRO A 529 7.51 -47.08 -23.35
CA PRO A 529 6.32 -46.39 -22.87
C PRO A 529 6.22 -46.35 -21.34
N ILE A 530 5.54 -45.35 -20.79
CA ILE A 530 5.21 -45.22 -19.36
C ILE A 530 3.80 -45.77 -19.16
N ASP A 531 3.72 -47.02 -18.72
CA ASP A 531 2.48 -47.68 -18.30
C ASP A 531 2.28 -47.59 -16.78
N ASP A 532 1.17 -48.11 -16.25
CA ASP A 532 0.85 -48.04 -14.82
C ASP A 532 1.91 -48.73 -13.94
N ARG A 533 2.58 -49.79 -14.44
CA ARG A 533 3.61 -50.53 -13.69
C ARG A 533 4.94 -49.77 -13.68
N ARG A 534 5.28 -49.11 -14.78
CA ARG A 534 6.52 -48.34 -14.93
C ARG A 534 6.43 -46.98 -14.26
N PHE A 535 5.23 -46.39 -14.19
CA PHE A 535 5.00 -45.21 -13.36
C PHE A 535 5.26 -45.51 -11.88
N GLN A 536 4.75 -46.65 -11.37
CA GLN A 536 5.05 -47.13 -10.02
C GLN A 536 6.53 -47.45 -9.78
N SER A 537 7.34 -47.63 -10.84
CA SER A 537 8.72 -48.10 -10.76
C SER A 537 9.81 -47.22 -11.41
N GLY A 538 9.52 -45.95 -11.77
CA GLY A 538 10.61 -44.96 -11.90
C GLY A 538 10.60 -43.97 -13.06
N VAL A 539 9.52 -43.23 -13.31
CA VAL A 539 9.62 -41.98 -14.10
C VAL A 539 8.87 -40.83 -13.44
N LEU A 540 9.62 -39.84 -12.93
CA LEU A 540 9.10 -38.54 -12.51
C LEU A 540 9.04 -37.58 -13.70
N ILE A 541 8.07 -36.67 -13.66
CA ILE A 541 8.08 -35.49 -14.53
C ILE A 541 8.94 -34.47 -13.81
N ASP A 542 10.18 -34.33 -14.27
CA ASP A 542 11.09 -33.34 -13.71
C ASP A 542 10.49 -31.93 -13.85
N TYR A 543 10.78 -31.10 -12.84
CA TYR A 543 10.30 -29.74 -12.65
C TYR A 543 8.86 -29.57 -12.18
N GLU A 544 8.21 -30.65 -11.74
CA GLU A 544 6.90 -30.63 -11.09
C GLU A 544 7.00 -30.84 -9.56
N LEU A 545 5.95 -30.40 -8.85
CA LEU A 545 5.80 -30.65 -7.41
C LEU A 545 4.95 -31.91 -7.15
N TYR A 546 5.39 -32.66 -6.16
CA TYR A 546 4.76 -33.87 -5.68
C TYR A 546 4.47 -33.74 -4.18
N ALA A 547 3.38 -34.36 -3.72
CA ALA A 547 3.06 -34.49 -2.31
C ALA A 547 3.07 -35.97 -1.91
N SER A 548 3.71 -36.29 -0.79
CA SER A 548 3.54 -37.59 -0.14
C SER A 548 2.21 -37.66 0.62
N ALA A 549 1.86 -38.85 1.10
CA ALA A 549 0.61 -39.13 1.81
C ALA A 549 0.41 -38.29 3.10
N ASP A 550 1.50 -37.81 3.71
CA ASP A 550 1.50 -36.93 4.89
C ASP A 550 1.36 -35.43 4.54
N GLY A 551 1.31 -35.09 3.26
CA GLY A 551 1.22 -33.71 2.77
C GLY A 551 2.58 -32.99 2.60
N SER A 552 3.71 -33.66 2.88
CA SER A 552 5.03 -33.09 2.65
C SER A 552 5.30 -32.88 1.16
N LEU A 553 5.91 -31.76 0.79
CA LEU A 553 6.14 -31.36 -0.60
C LEU A 553 7.55 -31.70 -1.10
N TYR A 554 7.63 -32.15 -2.34
CA TYR A 554 8.86 -32.55 -3.02
C TYR A 554 8.90 -31.98 -4.44
N TYR A 555 10.06 -31.51 -4.86
CA TYR A 555 10.33 -31.09 -6.22
C TYR A 555 11.04 -32.20 -6.98
N ALA A 556 10.49 -32.61 -8.12
CA ALA A 556 11.14 -33.61 -8.97
C ALA A 556 12.27 -32.97 -9.77
N GLU A 557 13.47 -33.51 -9.62
CA GLU A 557 14.63 -33.10 -10.40
C GLU A 557 15.56 -34.28 -10.64
N ARG A 558 15.93 -34.51 -11.91
CA ARG A 558 16.80 -35.61 -12.34
C ARG A 558 16.30 -36.95 -11.81
N GLN A 559 14.99 -37.18 -11.89
CA GLN A 559 14.32 -38.40 -11.44
C GLN A 559 14.49 -38.67 -9.93
N LYS A 560 14.71 -37.62 -9.13
CA LYS A 560 14.72 -37.67 -7.67
C LYS A 560 13.74 -36.69 -7.07
N LEU A 561 13.20 -37.03 -5.91
CA LEU A 561 12.34 -36.15 -5.12
C LEU A 561 13.20 -35.34 -4.15
N ARG A 562 13.29 -34.02 -4.36
CA ARG A 562 13.98 -33.08 -3.47
C ARG A 562 12.98 -32.51 -2.46
N PRO A 563 13.14 -32.74 -1.14
CA PRO A 563 12.23 -32.18 -0.14
C PRO A 563 12.19 -30.65 -0.20
N VAL A 564 11.01 -30.05 -0.13
CA VAL A 564 10.82 -28.59 -0.04
C VAL A 564 10.59 -28.24 1.43
N GLU A 565 11.62 -27.70 2.10
CA GLU A 565 11.63 -27.60 3.57
C GLU A 565 10.91 -26.37 4.15
N SER A 566 10.52 -25.41 3.32
CA SER A 566 9.75 -24.25 3.76
C SER A 566 8.84 -23.71 2.66
N GLU A 567 7.70 -23.14 3.06
CA GLU A 567 6.85 -22.36 2.15
C GLU A 567 7.63 -21.18 1.54
N GLN A 568 8.58 -20.63 2.28
CA GLN A 568 9.41 -19.54 1.77
C GLN A 568 10.26 -19.98 0.57
N ALA A 569 10.78 -21.22 0.56
CA ALA A 569 11.51 -21.78 -0.58
C ALA A 569 10.59 -21.99 -1.80
N LEU A 570 9.35 -22.46 -1.56
CA LEU A 570 8.32 -22.60 -2.59
C LEU A 570 8.06 -21.28 -3.32
N TYR A 571 7.86 -20.18 -2.57
CA TYR A 571 7.61 -18.86 -3.14
C TYR A 571 8.85 -18.22 -3.77
N SER A 572 10.03 -18.40 -3.16
CA SER A 572 11.26 -17.75 -3.63
C SER A 572 11.75 -18.28 -4.97
N PHE A 573 11.47 -19.54 -5.28
CA PHE A 573 11.77 -20.15 -6.59
C PHE A 573 10.56 -20.20 -7.53
N LEU A 574 9.41 -19.62 -7.15
CA LEU A 574 8.17 -19.65 -7.94
C LEU A 574 7.79 -21.08 -8.39
N LEU A 575 7.93 -22.05 -7.48
CA LEU A 575 7.57 -23.44 -7.78
C LEU A 575 6.03 -23.54 -7.92
N ARG A 576 5.57 -24.43 -8.83
CA ARG A 576 4.14 -24.57 -9.20
C ARG A 576 3.29 -25.20 -8.09
N TYR A 577 2.99 -24.43 -7.05
CA TYR A 577 2.19 -24.89 -5.91
C TYR A 577 0.69 -25.00 -6.20
N ASP A 578 0.23 -24.39 -7.29
CA ASP A 578 -1.10 -24.54 -7.85
C ASP A 578 -1.32 -25.93 -8.46
N ARG A 579 -0.25 -26.72 -8.62
CA ARG A 579 -0.27 -28.03 -9.23
C ARG A 579 0.66 -29.02 -8.52
N ILE A 580 0.07 -29.77 -7.60
CA ILE A 580 0.78 -30.79 -6.81
C ILE A 580 0.27 -32.18 -7.22
N VAL A 581 1.19 -33.06 -7.61
CA VAL A 581 0.88 -34.46 -7.91
C VAL A 581 0.96 -35.28 -6.63
N ALA A 582 -0.15 -35.84 -6.18
CA ALA A 582 -0.17 -36.71 -5.00
C ALA A 582 0.45 -38.08 -5.35
N LEU A 583 1.39 -38.54 -4.52
CA LEU A 583 1.99 -39.87 -4.58
C LEU A 583 1.41 -40.76 -3.48
N ALA A 584 1.03 -41.98 -3.85
CA ALA A 584 0.75 -43.00 -2.86
C ALA A 584 2.06 -43.40 -2.13
N GLU A 585 1.95 -43.94 -0.92
CA GLU A 585 3.10 -44.31 -0.09
C GLU A 585 4.06 -45.29 -0.79
N VAL A 586 3.51 -46.27 -1.52
CA VAL A 586 4.27 -47.26 -2.30
C VAL A 586 5.01 -46.62 -3.49
N GLU A 587 4.41 -45.61 -4.12
CA GLU A 587 5.01 -44.88 -5.24
C GLU A 587 6.11 -43.94 -4.74
N PHE A 588 5.86 -43.21 -3.65
CA PHE A 588 6.87 -42.36 -3.04
C PHE A 588 8.13 -43.15 -2.65
N ALA A 589 7.95 -44.34 -2.07
CA ALA A 589 9.05 -45.22 -1.65
C ALA A 589 9.90 -45.78 -2.82
N SER A 590 9.39 -45.77 -4.06
CA SER A 590 10.14 -46.24 -5.23
C SER A 590 11.06 -45.17 -5.83
N PHE A 591 10.95 -43.90 -5.41
CA PHE A 591 11.79 -42.80 -5.87
C PHE A 591 12.94 -42.47 -4.91
N GLY A 592 14.10 -42.14 -5.47
CA GLY A 592 15.24 -41.69 -4.69
C GLY A 592 15.07 -40.25 -4.18
N LEU A 593 15.53 -39.98 -2.95
CA LEU A 593 15.56 -38.62 -2.42
C LEU A 593 16.80 -37.84 -2.89
N GLY A 594 16.58 -36.59 -3.28
CA GLY A 594 17.61 -35.61 -3.61
C GLY A 594 17.96 -34.70 -2.42
N LYS A 595 18.87 -33.75 -2.65
CA LYS A 595 19.16 -32.70 -1.65
C LYS A 595 17.92 -31.82 -1.46
N PRO A 596 17.57 -31.44 -0.23
CA PRO A 596 16.45 -30.55 -0.01
C PRO A 596 16.63 -29.17 -0.67
N ILE A 597 15.52 -28.57 -1.08
CA ILE A 597 15.46 -27.17 -1.52
C ILE A 597 15.28 -26.32 -0.27
N ARG A 598 16.28 -25.48 0.01
CA ARG A 598 16.36 -24.62 1.20
C ARG A 598 16.66 -23.17 0.80
N LEU A 599 16.26 -22.23 1.65
CA LEU A 599 16.68 -20.82 1.59
C LEU A 599 17.92 -20.55 2.45
#